data_AF-A0A7J9H0Z9-F1
#
_entry.id   AF-A0A7J9H0Z9-F1
#
_cell.length_a   1.000
_cell.length_b   1.000
_cell.length_c   1.000
_cell.angle_alpha   90.00
_cell.angle_beta   90.00
_cell.angle_gamma   90.00
#
_symmetry.space_group_name_H-M   'P 1'
#
loop_
_entity.id
_entity.type
_entity.pdbx_description
1 polymer ?
#
loop_
_entity_poly.entity_id
_entity_poly.type
_entity_poly.pdbx_seq_one_letter_code
_entity_poly.pdbx_strand_id
1 'polypeptide(L)'
;MGYPSKTILYLAGSQTFGGQRLLIPLRAMFANLVDRTSLCSKTELSDLVGPETPLPSDIFQLPRPKSESEIKEEWSRAGPRPRPLPPPPERRIYPHEKEGWYGWITETDKEPNPSPRDLRMQAHRLLWDALDYIISVEADAFFPGFNNDGSGWPDFSGLVMGQRLYERASSRTYRPDRKTIAALFDITRGNMYHPKHDWTLSVKEHLNKSLSEEGLIRQSLLSKPNSFLSHPLPECSCRISSLELTKQTEGKDGRVLYGD
;
A
#
# COMPACT_ATOMS: atom_id res chain seq x y z
N MET A 1 17.09 -5.54 -17.40
CA MET A 1 17.49 -4.25 -16.78
C MET A 1 18.98 -4.18 -16.41
N GLY A 2 19.78 -5.22 -16.65
CA GLY A 2 21.24 -5.16 -16.47
C GLY A 2 21.73 -5.33 -15.03
N TYR A 3 20.82 -5.57 -14.07
CA TYR A 3 21.19 -5.89 -12.70
C TYR A 3 21.79 -7.31 -12.62
N PRO A 4 22.86 -7.51 -11.83
CA PRO A 4 23.44 -8.83 -11.65
C PRO A 4 22.48 -9.76 -10.88
N SER A 5 22.65 -11.07 -11.02
CA SER A 5 21.83 -12.07 -10.31
C SER A 5 21.92 -11.97 -8.78
N LYS A 6 23.01 -11.40 -8.26
CA LYS A 6 23.24 -11.12 -6.83
C LYS A 6 22.53 -9.86 -6.29
N THR A 7 21.76 -9.16 -7.12
CA THR A 7 21.05 -7.95 -6.67
C THR A 7 20.00 -8.31 -5.62
N ILE A 8 20.03 -7.57 -4.51
CA ILE A 8 19.05 -7.68 -3.44
C ILE A 8 17.78 -6.96 -3.87
N LEU A 9 16.63 -7.62 -3.73
CA LEU A 9 15.32 -7.04 -3.99
C LEU A 9 14.66 -6.78 -2.65
N TYR A 10 14.34 -5.53 -2.37
CA TYR A 10 13.57 -5.17 -1.18
C TYR A 10 12.09 -5.01 -1.52
N LEU A 11 11.20 -5.71 -0.83
CA LEU A 11 9.75 -5.52 -0.98
C LEU A 11 9.17 -4.71 0.18
N ALA A 12 8.87 -3.45 -0.09
CA ALA A 12 8.12 -2.57 0.81
C ALA A 12 6.66 -3.04 0.95
N GLY A 13 6.08 -2.91 2.14
CA GLY A 13 4.67 -3.18 2.38
C GLY A 13 4.28 -4.67 2.26
N SER A 14 5.21 -5.61 2.42
CA SER A 14 4.91 -7.04 2.25
C SER A 14 3.73 -7.53 3.11
N GLN A 15 3.56 -6.97 4.30
CA GLN A 15 2.50 -7.34 5.23
C GLN A 15 1.09 -7.00 4.72
N THR A 16 0.92 -5.92 3.94
CA THR A 16 -0.40 -5.52 3.42
C THR A 16 -0.89 -6.49 2.35
N PHE A 17 0.05 -7.07 1.59
CA PHE A 17 -0.22 -8.09 0.58
C PHE A 17 -0.12 -9.51 1.15
N GLY A 18 -0.56 -9.76 2.38
CA GLY A 18 -0.61 -11.11 2.96
C GLY A 18 0.70 -11.66 3.53
N GLY A 19 1.72 -10.81 3.68
CA GLY A 19 2.94 -11.07 4.44
C GLY A 19 3.73 -12.28 3.94
N GLN A 20 4.34 -13.00 4.88
CA GLN A 20 5.23 -14.14 4.58
C GLN A 20 4.57 -15.20 3.70
N ARG A 21 3.26 -15.42 3.84
CA ARG A 21 2.53 -16.44 3.06
C ARG A 21 2.61 -16.17 1.56
N LEU A 22 2.46 -14.91 1.13
CA LEU A 22 2.56 -14.54 -0.29
C LEU A 22 4.01 -14.32 -0.74
N LEU A 23 4.93 -14.07 0.20
CA LEU A 23 6.36 -13.96 -0.11
C LEU A 23 7.06 -15.29 -0.39
N ILE A 24 6.60 -16.41 0.18
CA ILE A 24 7.22 -17.74 -0.03
C ILE A 24 7.42 -18.06 -1.53
N PRO A 25 6.37 -18.05 -2.39
CA PRO A 25 6.55 -18.34 -3.81
C PRO A 25 7.42 -17.30 -4.53
N LEU A 26 7.37 -16.02 -4.12
CA LEU A 26 8.22 -14.97 -4.68
C LEU A 26 9.70 -15.20 -4.34
N ARG A 27 10.02 -15.59 -3.10
CA ARG A 27 11.39 -15.93 -2.68
C ARG A 27 11.92 -17.20 -3.38
N ALA A 28 11.04 -18.14 -3.72
CA ALA A 28 11.42 -19.31 -4.52
C ALA A 28 11.87 -18.92 -5.93
N MET A 29 11.30 -17.86 -6.51
CA MET A 29 11.70 -17.33 -7.82
C MET A 29 12.86 -16.34 -7.74
N PHE A 30 12.92 -15.56 -6.68
CA PHE A 30 13.92 -14.52 -6.45
C PHE A 30 14.62 -14.74 -5.10
N ALA A 31 15.72 -15.50 -5.11
CA ALA A 31 16.40 -15.93 -3.88
C ALA A 31 16.90 -14.77 -3.00
N ASN A 32 17.24 -13.62 -3.60
CA ASN A 32 17.73 -12.43 -2.89
C ASN A 32 16.60 -11.44 -2.54
N LEU A 33 15.36 -11.93 -2.41
CA LEU A 33 14.21 -11.13 -2.02
C LEU A 33 14.12 -11.01 -0.49
N VAL A 34 14.17 -9.77 -0.04
CA VAL A 34 14.27 -9.36 1.35
C VAL A 34 13.13 -8.39 1.67
N ASP A 35 12.73 -8.35 2.94
CA ASP A 35 11.73 -7.46 3.51
C ASP A 35 12.19 -6.99 4.90
N ARG A 36 11.48 -6.05 5.53
CA ARG A 36 11.82 -5.58 6.88
C ARG A 36 11.97 -6.69 7.92
N THR A 37 11.20 -7.78 7.79
CA THR A 37 11.26 -8.91 8.76
C THR A 37 12.50 -9.78 8.60
N SER A 38 13.17 -9.71 7.45
CA SER A 38 14.44 -10.39 7.19
C SER A 38 15.65 -9.47 7.38
N LEU A 39 15.49 -8.14 7.25
CA LEU A 39 16.54 -7.18 7.58
C LEU A 39 16.70 -6.91 9.07
N CYS A 40 15.58 -6.78 9.78
CA CYS A 40 15.58 -6.39 11.19
C CYS A 40 15.32 -7.60 12.09
N SER A 41 16.06 -7.66 13.19
CA SER A 41 15.79 -8.58 14.29
C SER A 41 14.47 -8.22 14.99
N LYS A 42 13.87 -9.20 15.68
CA LYS A 42 12.65 -8.95 16.47
C LYS A 42 12.87 -7.90 17.56
N THR A 43 14.09 -7.82 18.10
CA THR A 43 14.49 -6.84 19.10
C THR A 43 14.57 -5.43 18.53
N GLU A 44 15.20 -5.25 17.36
CA GLU A 44 15.27 -3.93 16.70
C GLU A 44 13.87 -3.41 16.34
N LEU A 45 12.98 -4.31 15.90
CA LEU A 45 11.59 -3.95 15.65
C LEU A 45 10.89 -3.56 16.96
N SER A 46 11.01 -4.33 18.04
CA SER A 46 10.40 -3.94 19.32
C SER A 46 10.97 -2.62 19.86
N ASP A 47 12.26 -2.36 19.66
CA ASP A 47 12.92 -1.14 20.10
C ASP A 47 12.42 0.08 19.31
N LEU A 48 12.09 -0.08 18.02
CA LEU A 48 11.48 0.98 17.21
C LEU A 48 10.11 1.41 17.73
N VAL A 49 9.28 0.45 18.17
CA VAL A 49 7.98 0.73 18.76
C VAL A 49 8.13 1.37 20.13
N GLY A 50 9.14 0.93 20.89
CA GLY A 50 9.38 1.37 22.25
C GLY A 50 8.42 0.75 23.27
N PRO A 51 8.53 1.15 24.54
CA PRO A 51 7.72 0.60 25.63
C PRO A 51 6.25 1.02 25.49
N GLU A 52 5.35 0.04 25.48
CA GLU A 52 3.91 0.29 25.40
C GLU A 52 3.21 0.11 26.74
N THR A 53 2.24 0.97 27.00
CA THR A 53 1.35 0.79 28.16
C THR A 53 0.48 -0.44 27.96
N PRO A 54 0.25 -1.27 29.00
CA PRO A 54 -0.68 -2.39 28.87
C PRO A 54 -2.09 -1.84 28.61
N LEU A 55 -2.76 -2.37 27.59
CA LEU A 55 -4.17 -2.05 27.36
C LEU A 55 -5.01 -2.75 28.44
N PRO A 56 -6.13 -2.14 28.85
CA PRO A 56 -7.10 -2.82 29.69
C PRO A 56 -7.47 -4.17 29.05
N SER A 57 -7.53 -5.23 29.86
CA SER A 57 -8.14 -6.48 29.41
C SER A 57 -9.55 -6.18 28.93
N ASP A 58 -9.94 -6.68 27.77
CA ASP A 58 -11.30 -6.54 27.27
C ASP A 58 -12.23 -7.32 28.21
N ILE A 59 -12.81 -6.63 29.20
CA ILE A 59 -13.77 -7.24 30.11
C ILE A 59 -15.07 -7.26 29.32
N PHE A 60 -15.23 -8.27 28.47
CA PHE A 60 -16.52 -8.52 27.84
C PHE A 60 -17.54 -8.76 28.95
N GLN A 61 -18.39 -7.76 29.19
CA GLN A 61 -19.54 -7.93 30.05
C GLN A 61 -20.55 -8.75 29.27
N LEU A 62 -20.70 -10.01 29.67
CA LEU A 62 -21.79 -10.85 29.17
C LEU A 62 -23.10 -10.06 29.31
N PRO A 63 -23.89 -9.91 28.24
CA PRO A 63 -25.20 -9.30 28.38
C PRO A 63 -25.96 -10.06 29.45
N ARG A 64 -26.65 -9.31 30.31
CA ARG A 64 -27.43 -9.91 31.39
C ARG A 64 -28.38 -10.95 30.79
N PRO A 65 -28.46 -12.18 31.34
CA PRO A 65 -29.45 -13.15 30.89
C PRO A 65 -30.85 -12.53 31.02
N LYS A 66 -31.59 -12.52 29.90
CA LYS A 66 -32.96 -12.00 29.87
C LYS A 66 -33.83 -12.85 30.80
N SER A 67 -34.77 -12.20 31.48
CA SER A 67 -35.74 -12.91 32.31
C SER A 67 -36.70 -13.74 31.44
N GLU A 68 -37.25 -14.85 31.96
CA GLU A 68 -38.21 -15.66 31.21
C GLU A 68 -39.41 -14.85 30.69
N SER A 69 -39.80 -13.79 31.41
CA SER A 69 -40.85 -12.85 31.01
C SER A 69 -40.44 -12.02 29.79
N GLU A 70 -39.21 -11.47 29.77
CA GLU A 70 -38.69 -10.68 28.65
C GLU A 70 -38.59 -11.52 27.38
N ILE A 71 -38.14 -12.77 27.51
CA ILE A 71 -38.04 -13.71 26.38
C ILE A 71 -39.43 -14.01 25.80
N LYS A 72 -40.44 -14.21 26.67
CA LYS A 72 -41.82 -14.45 26.23
C LYS A 72 -42.42 -13.23 25.52
N GLU A 73 -42.13 -12.02 25.98
CA GLU A 73 -42.62 -10.79 25.37
C GLU A 73 -41.97 -10.50 24.00
N GLU A 74 -40.65 -10.65 23.87
CA GLU A 74 -39.96 -10.52 22.58
C GLU A 74 -40.42 -11.60 21.60
N TRP A 75 -40.59 -12.83 22.08
CA TRP A 75 -41.16 -13.91 21.30
C TRP A 75 -42.55 -13.52 20.80
N SER A 76 -43.43 -13.03 21.66
CA SER A 76 -44.79 -12.64 21.26
C SER A 76 -44.81 -11.50 20.23
N ARG A 77 -43.84 -10.57 20.29
CA ARG A 77 -43.66 -9.46 19.33
C ARG A 77 -43.00 -9.85 18.00
N ALA A 78 -42.30 -10.98 17.92
CA ALA A 78 -41.61 -11.41 16.70
C ALA A 78 -42.59 -11.84 15.58
N GLY A 79 -42.19 -11.63 14.32
CA GLY A 79 -43.02 -11.76 13.11
C GLY A 79 -43.56 -13.16 12.76
N PRO A 80 -44.26 -13.30 11.61
CA PRO A 80 -45.30 -14.31 11.34
C PRO A 80 -44.82 -15.75 11.05
N ARG A 81 -43.64 -16.18 11.51
CA ARG A 81 -43.18 -17.57 11.28
C ARG A 81 -43.89 -18.55 12.24
N PRO A 82 -44.35 -19.73 11.79
CA PRO A 82 -44.95 -20.73 12.66
C PRO A 82 -43.94 -21.23 13.71
N ARG A 83 -44.36 -21.33 14.98
CA ARG A 83 -43.50 -21.54 16.14
C ARG A 83 -43.80 -22.86 16.86
N PRO A 84 -42.81 -23.76 17.06
CA PRO A 84 -42.90 -24.77 18.10
C PRO A 84 -42.80 -24.13 19.50
N LEU A 85 -43.47 -24.70 20.51
CA LEU A 85 -43.33 -24.35 21.94
C LEU A 85 -41.94 -24.74 22.47
N PRO A 86 -41.53 -24.28 23.67
CA PRO A 86 -41.21 -22.90 24.10
C PRO A 86 -40.02 -22.28 23.32
N PRO A 87 -39.69 -20.98 23.49
CA PRO A 87 -38.50 -20.40 22.88
C PRO A 87 -37.25 -21.24 23.23
N PRO A 88 -36.45 -21.66 22.24
CA PRO A 88 -35.21 -22.36 22.52
C PRO A 88 -34.30 -21.46 23.37
N PRO A 89 -33.52 -22.05 24.31
CA PRO A 89 -32.59 -21.28 25.12
C PRO A 89 -31.64 -20.50 24.21
N GLU A 90 -31.34 -19.25 24.58
CA GLU A 90 -30.38 -18.44 23.83
C GLU A 90 -29.06 -19.21 23.71
N ARG A 91 -28.49 -19.21 22.49
CA ARG A 91 -27.16 -19.77 22.29
C ARG A 91 -26.15 -18.97 23.14
N ARG A 92 -25.12 -19.66 23.64
CA ARG A 92 -23.99 -18.95 24.25
C ARG A 92 -23.34 -18.08 23.17
N ILE A 93 -23.30 -16.78 23.42
CA ILE A 93 -22.55 -15.83 22.61
C ILE A 93 -21.11 -15.87 23.09
N TYR A 94 -20.18 -16.17 22.20
CA TYR A 94 -18.76 -16.15 22.53
C TYR A 94 -18.19 -14.73 22.38
N PRO A 95 -17.19 -14.34 23.19
CA PRO A 95 -16.58 -13.01 23.11
C PRO A 95 -16.12 -12.65 21.68
N HIS A 96 -15.46 -13.59 20.99
CA HIS A 96 -14.98 -13.39 19.61
C HIS A 96 -16.08 -13.17 18.56
N GLU A 97 -17.35 -13.49 18.86
CA GLU A 97 -18.48 -13.23 17.95
C GLU A 97 -18.98 -11.78 18.05
N LYS A 98 -18.69 -11.11 19.18
CA LYS A 98 -19.02 -9.71 19.45
C LYS A 98 -17.82 -8.79 19.23
N GLU A 99 -16.61 -9.34 19.31
CA GLU A 99 -15.37 -8.62 19.06
C GLU A 99 -15.08 -8.45 17.57
N GLY A 100 -14.61 -7.25 17.20
CA GLY A 100 -14.13 -6.96 15.86
C GLY A 100 -15.23 -6.94 14.80
N TRP A 101 -14.82 -7.25 13.56
CA TRP A 101 -15.64 -7.06 12.36
C TRP A 101 -16.93 -7.89 12.34
N TYR A 102 -16.93 -9.10 12.93
CA TYR A 102 -18.10 -9.98 12.97
C TYR A 102 -19.19 -9.50 13.93
N GLY A 103 -18.81 -8.92 15.08
CA GLY A 103 -19.78 -8.37 16.04
C GLY A 103 -20.55 -7.19 15.45
N TRP A 104 -19.81 -6.29 14.80
CA TRP A 104 -20.36 -5.11 14.14
C TRP A 104 -21.52 -5.42 13.19
N ILE A 105 -21.32 -6.34 12.23
CA ILE A 105 -22.31 -6.65 11.18
C ILE A 105 -23.62 -7.17 11.76
N THR A 106 -23.58 -7.72 12.98
CA THR A 106 -24.77 -8.29 13.63
C THR A 106 -25.51 -7.31 14.54
N GLU A 107 -24.88 -6.21 14.96
CA GLU A 107 -25.42 -5.31 15.98
C GLU A 107 -25.81 -3.93 15.44
N THR A 108 -24.98 -3.33 14.58
CA THR A 108 -25.18 -1.96 14.11
C THR A 108 -24.91 -1.80 12.63
N ASP A 109 -25.77 -1.05 11.94
CA ASP A 109 -25.56 -0.71 10.52
C ASP A 109 -24.35 0.23 10.28
N LYS A 110 -23.74 0.75 11.36
CA LYS A 110 -22.62 1.69 11.32
C LYS A 110 -21.36 1.08 11.93
N GLU A 111 -20.24 1.21 11.21
CA GLU A 111 -18.92 0.72 11.63
C GLU A 111 -18.53 1.29 13.00
N PRO A 112 -18.09 0.44 13.95
CA PRO A 112 -17.71 0.90 15.28
C PRO A 112 -16.42 1.74 15.21
N ASN A 113 -16.26 2.63 16.20
CA ASN A 113 -14.99 3.33 16.37
C ASN A 113 -13.86 2.31 16.64
N PRO A 114 -12.65 2.53 16.10
CA PRO A 114 -11.53 1.61 16.29
C PRO A 114 -11.17 1.47 17.77
N SER A 115 -10.88 0.24 18.22
CA SER A 115 -10.48 0.00 19.60
C SER A 115 -9.08 0.59 19.88
N PRO A 116 -8.70 0.82 21.15
CA PRO A 116 -7.34 1.21 21.50
C PRO A 116 -6.26 0.25 20.97
N ARG A 117 -6.60 -1.05 20.85
CA ARG A 117 -5.74 -2.07 20.24
C ARG A 117 -5.60 -1.84 18.74
N ASP A 118 -6.69 -1.52 18.05
CA ASP A 118 -6.65 -1.24 16.61
C ASP A 118 -5.83 0.00 16.30
N LEU A 119 -6.03 1.07 17.06
CA LEU A 119 -5.24 2.32 16.94
C LEU A 119 -3.75 2.08 17.17
N ARG A 120 -3.42 1.24 18.15
CA ARG A 120 -2.03 0.85 18.43
C ARG A 120 -1.41 0.04 17.28
N MET A 121 -2.14 -0.96 16.78
CA MET A 121 -1.70 -1.74 15.62
C MET A 121 -1.56 -0.86 14.37
N GLN A 122 -2.43 0.14 14.20
CA GLN A 122 -2.32 1.13 13.14
C GLN A 122 -1.05 2.00 13.30
N ALA A 123 -0.75 2.46 14.52
CA ALA A 123 0.48 3.19 14.80
C ALA A 123 1.73 2.37 14.46
N HIS A 124 1.77 1.09 14.83
CA HIS A 124 2.87 0.19 14.45
C HIS A 124 3.01 0.06 12.94
N ARG A 125 1.90 -0.11 12.23
CA ARG A 125 1.91 -0.19 10.76
C ARG A 125 2.53 1.07 10.14
N LEU A 126 2.17 2.25 10.61
CA LEU A 126 2.75 3.52 10.13
C LEU A 126 4.25 3.61 10.40
N LEU A 127 4.74 3.12 11.54
CA LEU A 127 6.18 3.05 11.82
C LEU A 127 6.89 2.10 10.84
N TRP A 128 6.28 0.96 10.53
CA TRP A 128 6.86 0.05 9.57
C TRP A 128 6.83 0.57 8.14
N ASP A 129 5.78 1.29 7.77
CA ASP A 129 5.67 1.93 6.47
C ASP A 129 6.70 3.08 6.36
N ALA A 130 7.02 3.77 7.46
CA ALA A 130 8.11 4.73 7.51
C ALA A 130 9.50 4.07 7.30
N LEU A 131 9.74 2.89 7.88
CA LEU A 131 10.97 2.13 7.57
C LEU A 131 11.03 1.74 6.08
N ASP A 132 9.93 1.20 5.56
CA ASP A 132 9.82 0.83 4.14
C ASP A 132 10.06 2.04 3.22
N TYR A 133 9.58 3.21 3.62
CA TYR A 133 9.77 4.48 2.92
C TYR A 133 11.24 4.88 2.87
N ILE A 134 11.94 4.89 4.01
CA ILE A 134 13.36 5.25 4.09
C ILE A 134 14.19 4.33 3.18
N ILE A 135 13.98 3.02 3.27
CA ILE A 135 14.71 2.05 2.42
C ILE A 135 14.41 2.29 0.93
N SER A 136 13.15 2.58 0.60
CA SER A 136 12.74 2.85 -0.79
C SER A 136 13.33 4.14 -1.36
N VAL A 137 13.50 5.17 -0.53
CA VAL A 137 14.18 6.43 -0.91
C VAL A 137 15.68 6.21 -1.07
N GLU A 138 16.30 5.42 -0.21
CA GLU A 138 17.75 5.16 -0.22
C GLU A 138 18.20 4.14 -1.28
N ALA A 139 17.30 3.30 -1.79
CA ALA A 139 17.63 2.24 -2.74
C ALA A 139 18.30 2.76 -4.03
N ASP A 140 19.23 1.97 -4.60
CA ASP A 140 19.90 2.30 -5.88
C ASP A 140 18.90 2.46 -7.03
N ALA A 141 17.85 1.63 -7.03
CA ALA A 141 16.77 1.67 -7.98
C ALA A 141 15.42 1.45 -7.28
N PHE A 142 14.43 2.28 -7.60
CA PHE A 142 13.07 2.15 -7.10
C PHE A 142 12.09 1.78 -8.21
N PHE A 143 11.25 0.78 -7.94
CA PHE A 143 10.18 0.35 -8.82
C PHE A 143 8.83 0.51 -8.10
N PRO A 144 7.94 1.42 -8.55
CA PRO A 144 6.65 1.63 -7.90
C PRO A 144 5.74 0.43 -8.15
N GLY A 145 5.19 -0.16 -7.09
CA GLY A 145 4.21 -1.24 -7.22
C GLY A 145 2.85 -0.72 -7.67
N PHE A 146 2.41 0.37 -7.06
CA PHE A 146 1.15 1.05 -7.38
C PHE A 146 1.29 2.54 -7.07
N ASN A 147 0.99 3.38 -8.06
CA ASN A 147 1.01 4.84 -7.94
C ASN A 147 -0.26 5.43 -8.58
N ASN A 148 -0.76 6.55 -8.05
CA ASN A 148 -1.91 7.30 -8.57
C ASN A 148 -3.19 6.44 -8.60
N ASP A 149 -3.78 6.25 -7.42
CA ASP A 149 -5.03 5.51 -7.18
C ASP A 149 -6.29 6.29 -7.59
N GLY A 150 -6.15 7.57 -7.97
CA GLY A 150 -7.25 8.46 -8.30
C GLY A 150 -7.88 9.14 -7.09
N SER A 151 -7.38 8.92 -5.87
CA SER A 151 -7.86 9.59 -4.65
C SER A 151 -7.52 11.08 -4.58
N GLY A 152 -6.57 11.53 -5.42
CA GLY A 152 -6.01 12.88 -5.38
C GLY A 152 -4.90 13.05 -4.32
N TRP A 153 -4.73 12.09 -3.41
CA TRP A 153 -3.66 12.10 -2.42
C TRP A 153 -2.45 11.29 -2.91
N PRO A 154 -1.23 11.66 -2.49
CA PRO A 154 -0.05 10.88 -2.84
C PRO A 154 -0.08 9.55 -2.06
N ASP A 155 -0.03 8.44 -2.80
CA ASP A 155 0.20 7.12 -2.22
C ASP A 155 1.67 6.90 -1.87
N PHE A 156 1.97 5.78 -1.21
CA PHE A 156 3.33 5.42 -0.79
C PHE A 156 4.35 5.56 -1.92
N SER A 157 4.06 4.98 -3.09
CA SER A 157 4.96 5.06 -4.24
C SER A 157 5.09 6.49 -4.76
N GLY A 158 4.00 7.25 -4.79
CA GLY A 158 3.98 8.66 -5.14
C GLY A 158 4.93 9.47 -4.26
N LEU A 159 4.83 9.31 -2.93
CA LEU A 159 5.71 9.99 -1.97
C LEU A 159 7.19 9.63 -2.18
N VAL A 160 7.50 8.34 -2.37
CA VAL A 160 8.89 7.90 -2.61
C VAL A 160 9.42 8.47 -3.92
N MET A 161 8.65 8.39 -5.01
CA MET A 161 9.06 8.93 -6.31
C MET A 161 9.28 10.44 -6.25
N GLY A 162 8.43 11.16 -5.52
CA GLY A 162 8.55 12.60 -5.36
C GLY A 162 9.78 13.00 -4.55
N GLN A 163 10.02 12.34 -3.41
CA GLN A 163 11.22 12.58 -2.60
C GLN A 163 12.50 12.25 -3.36
N ARG A 164 12.54 11.11 -4.05
CA ARG A 164 13.68 10.74 -4.90
C ARG A 164 13.87 11.76 -6.02
N LEU A 165 12.81 12.29 -6.61
CA LEU A 165 12.93 13.36 -7.62
C LEU A 165 13.51 14.64 -7.01
N TYR A 166 13.11 15.00 -5.79
CA TYR A 166 13.56 16.23 -5.11
C TYR A 166 15.01 16.17 -4.66
N GLU A 167 15.41 15.13 -3.93
CA GLU A 167 16.74 15.04 -3.33
C GLU A 167 17.75 14.30 -4.20
N ARG A 168 17.28 13.36 -5.03
CA ARG A 168 18.12 12.40 -5.76
C ARG A 168 17.64 12.19 -7.19
N ALA A 169 17.45 13.27 -7.95
CA ALA A 169 16.90 13.22 -9.30
C ALA A 169 17.65 12.26 -10.24
N SER A 170 18.96 12.07 -10.02
CA SER A 170 19.81 11.14 -10.77
C SER A 170 19.61 9.66 -10.42
N SER A 171 18.95 9.35 -9.30
CA SER A 171 18.70 7.99 -8.85
C SER A 171 17.67 7.28 -9.76
N ARG A 172 17.88 6.00 -10.03
CA ARG A 172 17.01 5.26 -10.95
C ARG A 172 15.63 5.05 -10.32
N THR A 173 14.63 5.70 -10.90
CA THR A 173 13.24 5.61 -10.42
C THR A 173 12.36 5.27 -11.61
N TYR A 174 11.92 4.02 -11.71
CA TYR A 174 11.10 3.55 -12.81
C TYR A 174 9.71 4.20 -12.73
N ARG A 175 9.15 4.60 -13.88
CA ARG A 175 7.80 5.20 -13.98
C ARG A 175 6.96 4.45 -15.01
N PRO A 176 6.75 3.14 -14.83
CA PRO A 176 6.14 2.32 -15.87
C PRO A 176 4.69 2.70 -16.13
N ASP A 177 4.25 2.57 -17.38
CA ASP A 177 2.83 2.71 -17.71
C ASP A 177 2.05 1.44 -17.37
N ARG A 178 1.06 1.56 -16.50
CA ARG A 178 0.22 0.44 -16.06
C ARG A 178 -0.56 -0.19 -17.22
N LYS A 179 -1.04 0.63 -18.18
CA LYS A 179 -1.80 0.12 -19.33
C LYS A 179 -0.91 -0.73 -20.24
N THR A 180 0.28 -0.24 -20.58
CA THR A 180 1.24 -1.05 -21.36
C THR A 180 1.68 -2.32 -20.62
N ILE A 181 1.97 -2.25 -19.31
CA ILE A 181 2.36 -3.42 -18.53
C ILE A 181 1.25 -4.47 -18.50
N ALA A 182 0.00 -4.05 -18.32
CA ALA A 182 -1.15 -4.96 -18.35
C ALA A 182 -1.25 -5.67 -19.71
N ALA A 183 -1.13 -4.94 -20.82
CA ALA A 183 -1.12 -5.52 -22.16
C ALA A 183 0.04 -6.51 -22.37
N LEU A 184 1.22 -6.21 -21.84
CA LEU A 184 2.38 -7.12 -21.89
C LEU A 184 2.13 -8.41 -21.09
N PHE A 185 1.49 -8.33 -19.93
CA PHE A 185 1.10 -9.52 -19.17
C PHE A 185 0.04 -10.35 -19.89
N ASP A 186 -0.92 -9.70 -20.57
CA ASP A 186 -1.95 -10.39 -21.33
C ASP A 186 -1.37 -11.24 -22.47
N ILE A 187 -0.33 -10.74 -23.15
CA ILE A 187 0.39 -11.47 -24.21
C ILE A 187 1.07 -12.75 -23.67
N THR A 188 1.49 -12.75 -22.39
CA THR A 188 2.28 -13.84 -21.79
C THR A 188 1.50 -14.76 -20.87
N ARG A 189 0.18 -14.59 -20.74
CA ARG A 189 -0.67 -15.41 -19.85
C ARG A 189 -0.46 -16.92 -20.02
N GLY A 190 -0.25 -17.41 -21.25
CA GLY A 190 -0.05 -18.84 -21.53
C GLY A 190 1.35 -19.38 -21.22
N ASN A 191 2.39 -18.54 -21.22
CA ASN A 191 3.80 -18.93 -21.12
C ASN A 191 4.56 -18.07 -20.10
N MET A 192 4.03 -17.95 -18.88
CA MET A 192 4.51 -17.01 -17.87
C MET A 192 5.96 -17.29 -17.41
N TYR A 193 6.35 -18.56 -17.33
CA TYR A 193 7.69 -18.97 -16.88
C TYR A 193 8.75 -18.96 -17.99
N HIS A 194 8.34 -18.97 -19.25
CA HIS A 194 9.24 -18.99 -20.42
C HIS A 194 8.78 -17.94 -21.45
N PRO A 195 8.94 -16.64 -21.14
CA PRO A 195 8.50 -15.59 -22.02
C PRO A 195 9.28 -15.59 -23.34
N LYS A 196 8.59 -15.22 -24.43
CA LYS A 196 9.23 -15.06 -25.75
C LYS A 196 10.27 -13.93 -25.71
N HIS A 197 11.31 -14.05 -26.55
CA HIS A 197 12.35 -13.03 -26.64
C HIS A 197 11.79 -11.64 -26.96
N ASP A 198 10.85 -11.55 -27.91
CA ASP A 198 10.20 -10.31 -28.30
C ASP A 198 9.53 -9.60 -27.12
N TRP A 199 8.87 -10.37 -26.25
CA TRP A 199 8.25 -9.84 -25.04
C TRP A 199 9.30 -9.24 -24.09
N THR A 200 10.42 -9.94 -23.89
CA THR A 200 11.50 -9.43 -23.02
C THR A 200 12.11 -8.14 -23.55
N LEU A 201 12.20 -7.99 -24.88
CA LEU A 201 12.64 -6.76 -25.52
C LEU A 201 11.63 -5.63 -25.33
N SER A 202 10.32 -5.89 -25.55
CA SER A 202 9.27 -4.88 -25.34
C SER A 202 9.20 -4.38 -23.90
N VAL A 203 9.30 -5.29 -22.93
CA VAL A 203 9.34 -4.92 -21.50
C VAL A 203 10.57 -4.06 -21.21
N LYS A 204 11.75 -4.47 -21.71
CA LYS A 204 12.99 -3.72 -21.50
C LYS A 204 12.93 -2.33 -22.13
N GLU A 205 12.40 -2.21 -23.34
CA GLU A 205 12.22 -0.95 -24.05
C GLU A 205 11.30 -0.02 -23.27
N HIS A 206 10.14 -0.52 -22.84
CA HIS A 206 9.18 0.25 -22.04
C HIS A 206 9.79 0.77 -20.74
N LEU A 207 10.51 -0.09 -20.02
CA LEU A 207 11.16 0.30 -18.77
C LEU A 207 12.27 1.31 -18.98
N ASN A 208 13.02 1.22 -20.08
CA ASN A 208 14.03 2.21 -20.43
C ASN A 208 13.38 3.57 -20.78
N LYS A 209 12.29 3.59 -21.54
CA LYS A 209 11.49 4.81 -21.80
C LYS A 209 10.89 5.38 -20.52
N SER A 210 10.55 4.52 -19.56
CA SER A 210 10.04 4.98 -18.26
C SER A 210 11.08 5.70 -17.40
N LEU A 211 12.38 5.47 -17.66
CA LEU A 211 13.48 6.14 -16.99
C LEU A 211 13.93 7.42 -17.73
N SER A 212 13.57 7.56 -19.01
CA SER A 212 13.93 8.73 -19.80
C SER A 212 13.00 9.91 -19.52
N GLU A 213 13.26 11.02 -20.22
CA GLU A 213 12.43 12.23 -20.20
C GLU A 213 10.95 11.93 -20.47
N GLU A 214 10.64 10.95 -21.35
CA GLU A 214 9.27 10.54 -21.63
C GLU A 214 8.53 10.11 -20.35
N GLY A 215 9.19 9.31 -19.50
CA GLY A 215 8.65 8.88 -18.22
C GLY A 215 8.43 10.04 -17.24
N LEU A 216 9.36 11.00 -17.20
CA LEU A 216 9.29 12.19 -16.36
C LEU A 216 8.16 13.14 -16.81
N ILE A 217 8.11 13.47 -18.09
CA ILE A 217 7.08 14.34 -18.69
C ILE A 217 5.70 13.74 -18.44
N ARG A 218 5.54 12.43 -18.67
CA ARG A 218 4.28 11.74 -18.44
C ARG A 218 3.84 11.79 -16.98
N GLN A 219 4.76 11.57 -16.04
CA GLN A 219 4.44 11.63 -14.62
C GLN A 219 4.17 13.06 -14.14
N SER A 220 4.85 14.06 -14.72
CA SER A 220 4.54 15.47 -14.50
C SER A 220 3.09 15.78 -14.91
N LEU A 221 2.67 15.36 -16.10
CA LEU A 221 1.29 15.59 -16.58
C LEU A 221 0.23 14.85 -15.74
N LEU A 222 0.54 13.65 -15.25
CA LEU A 222 -0.44 12.80 -14.54
C LEU A 222 -0.49 13.04 -13.03
N SER A 223 0.62 13.39 -12.39
CA SER A 223 0.72 13.41 -10.93
C SER A 223 0.93 14.82 -10.35
N LYS A 224 1.57 15.75 -11.09
CA LYS A 224 1.69 17.16 -10.67
C LYS A 224 0.32 17.80 -10.36
N PRO A 225 -0.73 17.63 -11.19
CA PRO A 225 -2.01 18.29 -10.92
C PRO A 225 -2.71 17.77 -9.65
N ASN A 226 -2.41 16.54 -9.24
CA ASN A 226 -3.07 15.89 -8.12
C ASN A 226 -2.32 16.13 -6.80
N SER A 227 -0.99 16.00 -6.81
CA SER A 227 -0.20 16.15 -5.58
C SER A 227 1.22 16.64 -5.86
N PHE A 228 1.56 17.79 -5.25
CA PHE A 228 2.92 18.33 -5.23
C PHE A 228 3.93 17.33 -4.68
N LEU A 229 3.60 16.61 -3.60
CA LEU A 229 4.51 15.65 -2.97
C LEU A 229 4.82 14.45 -3.86
N SER A 230 3.94 14.11 -4.81
CA SER A 230 4.16 12.99 -5.74
C SER A 230 5.07 13.34 -6.91
N HIS A 231 5.16 14.63 -7.24
CA HIS A 231 5.98 15.15 -8.31
C HIS A 231 6.39 16.60 -7.99
N PRO A 232 7.33 16.80 -7.05
CA PRO A 232 7.82 18.12 -6.71
C PRO A 232 8.70 18.58 -7.87
N LEU A 233 8.23 19.56 -8.64
CA LEU A 233 9.12 20.27 -9.55
C LEU A 233 9.93 21.28 -8.73
N PRO A 234 11.24 21.42 -8.97
CA PRO A 234 11.86 22.69 -8.72
C PRO A 234 11.33 23.63 -9.82
N GLU A 235 10.30 24.42 -9.55
CA GLU A 235 10.13 25.68 -10.30
C GLU A 235 11.23 26.68 -9.86
N CYS A 236 12.50 26.26 -9.92
CA CYS A 236 13.70 26.90 -9.36
C CYS A 236 13.85 26.74 -7.83
N SER A 237 14.32 25.57 -7.36
CA SER A 237 14.95 25.46 -6.02
C SER A 237 16.48 25.59 -6.08
N CYS A 238 17.05 25.83 -7.26
CA CYS A 238 18.40 26.36 -7.35
C CYS A 238 18.43 27.70 -6.61
N ARG A 239 19.41 27.92 -5.72
CA ARG A 239 19.87 29.27 -5.39
C ARG A 239 20.47 29.86 -6.67
N ILE A 240 19.64 30.25 -7.64
CA ILE A 240 20.09 30.95 -8.83
C ILE A 240 20.49 32.33 -8.33
N SER A 241 21.79 32.62 -8.34
CA SER A 241 22.22 34.03 -8.40
C SER A 241 21.57 34.58 -9.66
N SER A 242 20.60 35.46 -9.47
CA SER A 242 19.85 36.14 -10.54
C SER A 242 20.75 36.41 -11.74
N LEU A 243 20.27 36.06 -12.94
CA LEU A 243 20.79 36.33 -14.29
C LEU A 243 21.14 35.04 -15.05
N GLU A 244 20.11 34.34 -15.50
CA GLU A 244 19.94 33.96 -16.91
C GLU A 244 18.60 33.20 -17.03
N LEU A 245 17.61 33.87 -17.59
CA LEU A 245 16.28 33.30 -17.85
C LEU A 245 16.44 32.24 -18.95
N THR A 246 16.33 30.97 -18.57
CA THR A 246 16.58 29.79 -19.41
C THR A 246 15.57 29.66 -20.56
N LYS A 247 16.03 29.05 -21.66
CA LYS A 247 15.37 28.98 -22.96
C LYS A 247 14.13 28.09 -22.91
N GLN A 248 13.07 28.52 -23.60
CA GLN A 248 11.84 27.75 -23.76
C GLN A 248 12.07 26.53 -24.66
N THR A 249 11.77 25.32 -24.18
CA THR A 249 11.65 24.12 -25.01
C THR A 249 10.19 23.74 -25.18
N GLU A 250 9.68 23.87 -26.40
CA GLU A 250 8.35 23.39 -26.78
C GLU A 250 8.38 21.88 -27.01
N GLY A 251 7.54 21.16 -26.27
CA GLY A 251 7.22 19.77 -26.61
C GLY A 251 6.44 19.68 -27.92
N LYS A 252 6.48 18.54 -28.59
CA LYS A 252 5.78 18.28 -29.87
C LYS A 252 4.26 18.52 -29.84
N ASP A 253 3.67 18.64 -28.65
CA ASP A 253 2.24 18.91 -28.42
C ASP A 253 1.94 20.39 -28.15
N GLY A 254 2.88 21.31 -28.38
CA GLY A 254 2.71 22.76 -28.20
C GLY A 254 2.62 23.21 -26.73
N ARG A 255 2.98 22.34 -25.79
CA ARG A 255 3.06 22.66 -24.36
C ARG A 255 4.48 23.04 -24.00
N VAL A 256 4.62 24.22 -23.40
CA VAL A 256 5.90 24.73 -22.87
C VAL A 256 6.26 23.94 -21.62
N LEU A 257 7.40 23.25 -21.68
CA LEU A 257 8.01 22.63 -20.51
C LEU A 257 9.11 23.55 -20.00
N TYR A 258 9.09 23.83 -18.70
CA TYR A 258 10.15 24.57 -18.03
C TYR A 258 11.22 23.57 -17.55
N GLY A 259 12.42 23.68 -18.09
CA GLY A 259 13.60 22.91 -17.69
C GLY A 259 14.55 22.66 -18.86
N ASP A 260 15.84 22.95 -18.65
CA ASP A 260 16.93 22.50 -19.53
C ASP A 260 17.19 20.99 -19.36
#